data_AF-A0A2V7CZ35-F1
#
_entry.id   AF-A0A2V7CZ35-F1
#
_cell.length_a   1.000
_cell.length_b   1.000
_cell.length_c   1.000
_cell.angle_alpha   90.00
_cell.angle_beta   90.00
_cell.angle_gamma   90.00
#
_symmetry.space_group_name_H-M   'P 1'
#
loop_
_entity.id
_entity.type
_entity.pdbx_description
1 polymer ?
#
loop_
_entity_poly.entity_id
_entity_poly.type
_entity_poly.pdbx_seq_one_letter_code
_entity_poly.pdbx_strand_id
1 'polypeptide(L)'
;MRDGVPPADVRWREASSVEQPLLPSEPSSAGGAKVPRQFLDLARRAAAATDPSRWQILYDTLWRLVHEDRELLKNARDPGVRRLHALLTPTAAEPETAGAAAFIPSGAGLAELKAAAARCKGCDLYRHATQTVFGRGSADARIVLVGEQPGDQEDLQGAPFVGPAGEVFDRALAEAGLAREKLYVTNAVKHFKFEQRGKRRIHQTPRASELNACRPWLEAELTLLKPEVLVCLGATAARAIFGDKFRITKDRGRFAPTRWAPKTIATYHPSAVLRGEDDAQKAELYGMLLDDLRKVARA
;
A
#
# COMPACT_ATOMS: atom_id res chain seq x y z
N MET A 1 27.77 -8.95 -29.41
CA MET A 1 27.81 -7.66 -28.67
C MET A 1 29.16 -7.00 -28.73
N ARG A 2 30.27 -7.69 -28.41
CA ARG A 2 31.64 -7.13 -28.52
C ARG A 2 32.02 -6.65 -29.93
N ASP A 3 31.47 -7.31 -30.96
CA ASP A 3 31.65 -6.94 -32.38
C ASP A 3 30.32 -6.45 -33.01
N GLY A 4 29.38 -5.94 -32.18
CA GLY A 4 27.98 -5.72 -32.57
C GLY A 4 27.69 -4.43 -33.34
N VAL A 5 26.40 -4.19 -33.61
CA VAL A 5 25.89 -2.98 -34.29
C VAL A 5 25.81 -1.81 -33.31
N PRO A 6 26.44 -0.65 -33.60
CA PRO A 6 26.33 0.53 -32.74
C PRO A 6 24.87 0.99 -32.54
N PRO A 7 24.51 1.55 -31.38
CA PRO A 7 23.11 1.91 -31.13
C PRO A 7 22.51 2.94 -32.08
N ALA A 8 23.34 3.80 -32.71
CA ALA A 8 22.91 4.78 -33.69
C ALA A 8 22.33 4.13 -34.97
N ASP A 9 22.80 2.92 -35.30
CA ASP A 9 22.42 2.16 -36.50
C ASP A 9 21.22 1.25 -36.25
N VAL A 10 20.71 1.21 -35.01
CA VAL A 10 19.52 0.43 -34.64
C VAL A 10 18.28 1.32 -34.68
N ARG A 11 17.17 0.76 -35.17
CA ARG A 11 15.84 1.38 -35.16
C ARG A 11 14.85 0.39 -34.56
N TRP A 12 14.17 0.81 -33.49
CA TRP A 12 13.14 0.01 -32.84
C TRP A 12 11.76 0.36 -33.39
N ARG A 13 10.92 -0.65 -33.60
CA ARG A 13 9.51 -0.51 -33.94
C ARG A 13 8.72 -1.49 -33.09
N GLU A 14 7.60 -1.06 -32.53
CA GLU A 14 6.65 -1.99 -31.90
C GLU A 14 5.88 -2.72 -33.00
N ALA A 15 5.83 -4.05 -32.93
CA ALA A 15 5.08 -4.85 -33.89
C ALA A 15 3.58 -4.67 -33.62
N SER A 16 2.84 -4.11 -34.58
CA SER A 16 1.40 -4.32 -34.67
C SER A 16 1.14 -5.79 -34.98
N SER A 17 0.13 -6.39 -34.37
CA SER A 17 -0.19 -7.83 -34.31
C SER A 17 -0.41 -8.57 -35.64
N VAL A 18 -0.03 -8.01 -36.79
CA VAL A 18 -0.36 -8.53 -38.12
C VAL A 18 0.86 -9.13 -38.85
N GLU A 19 2.10 -8.75 -38.52
CA GLU A 19 3.28 -9.34 -39.17
C GLU A 19 4.43 -9.55 -38.17
N GLN A 20 4.67 -10.80 -37.78
CA GLN A 20 5.94 -11.21 -37.16
C GLN A 20 6.92 -11.55 -38.29
N PRO A 21 8.03 -10.81 -38.45
CA PRO A 21 9.07 -11.20 -39.39
C PRO A 21 9.65 -12.57 -38.96
N LEU A 22 9.93 -13.44 -39.94
CA LEU A 22 10.69 -14.66 -39.70
C LEU A 22 12.03 -14.29 -39.07
N LEU A 23 12.26 -14.75 -37.83
CA LEU A 23 13.54 -14.57 -37.16
C LEU A 23 14.61 -15.31 -38.00
N PRO A 24 15.74 -14.66 -38.32
CA PRO A 24 16.86 -15.37 -38.91
C PRO A 24 17.33 -16.49 -37.96
N SER A 25 17.88 -17.56 -38.54
CA SER A 25 18.47 -18.67 -37.78
C SER A 25 19.52 -18.18 -36.78
N GLU A 26 19.67 -18.92 -35.68
CA GLU A 26 20.45 -18.51 -34.51
C GLU A 26 21.81 -17.89 -34.88
N PRO A 27 22.17 -16.76 -34.23
CA PRO A 27 23.46 -16.13 -34.50
C PRO A 27 24.59 -17.09 -34.11
N SER A 28 25.61 -17.15 -34.96
CA SER A 28 26.90 -17.78 -34.66
C SER A 28 27.42 -17.27 -33.31
N SER A 29 27.94 -18.18 -32.50
CA SER A 29 28.33 -18.01 -31.10
C SER A 29 29.49 -17.03 -30.89
N ALA A 30 29.23 -15.74 -31.09
CA ALA A 30 30.14 -14.68 -30.68
C ALA A 30 30.12 -14.56 -29.15
N GLY A 31 31.29 -14.72 -28.52
CA GLY A 31 31.47 -14.81 -27.08
C GLY A 31 30.62 -13.82 -26.25
N GLY A 32 29.90 -14.37 -25.26
CA GLY A 32 28.96 -13.62 -24.44
C GLY A 32 29.60 -12.43 -23.72
N ALA A 33 28.96 -11.27 -23.81
CA ALA A 33 29.37 -10.09 -23.04
C ALA A 33 29.05 -10.30 -21.55
N LYS A 34 30.01 -9.97 -20.67
CA LYS A 34 29.82 -10.06 -19.21
C LYS A 34 29.18 -8.78 -18.68
N VAL A 35 27.92 -8.88 -18.26
CA VAL A 35 27.10 -7.74 -17.81
C VAL A 35 26.83 -7.83 -16.29
N PRO A 36 26.79 -6.72 -15.55
CA PRO A 36 26.44 -6.73 -14.12
C PRO A 36 25.03 -7.28 -13.86
N ARG A 37 24.84 -8.03 -12.77
CA ARG A 37 23.51 -8.52 -12.34
C ARG A 37 22.50 -7.39 -12.17
N GLN A 38 22.96 -6.27 -11.61
CA GLN A 38 22.15 -5.06 -11.45
C GLN A 38 21.52 -4.60 -12.77
N PHE A 39 22.25 -4.66 -13.89
CA PHE A 39 21.68 -4.32 -15.19
C PHE A 39 20.55 -5.27 -15.59
N LEU A 40 20.71 -6.59 -15.37
CA LEU A 40 19.67 -7.57 -15.71
C LEU A 40 18.37 -7.32 -14.92
N ASP A 41 18.49 -6.94 -13.65
CA ASP A 41 17.34 -6.60 -12.81
C ASP A 41 16.65 -5.32 -13.30
N LEU A 42 17.42 -4.29 -13.68
CA LEU A 42 16.90 -3.05 -14.28
C LEU A 42 16.24 -3.34 -15.64
N ALA A 43 16.84 -4.20 -16.46
CA ALA A 43 16.34 -4.55 -17.78
C ALA A 43 14.99 -5.26 -17.73
N ARG A 44 14.83 -6.23 -16.82
CA ARG A 44 13.52 -6.91 -16.62
C ARG A 44 12.41 -5.93 -16.25
N ARG A 45 12.72 -4.95 -15.42
CA ARG A 45 11.75 -3.94 -14.99
C ARG A 45 11.44 -2.93 -16.09
N ALA A 46 12.45 -2.45 -16.80
CA ALA A 46 12.29 -1.50 -17.89
C ALA A 46 11.59 -2.12 -19.11
N ALA A 47 11.73 -3.43 -19.34
CA ALA A 47 11.00 -4.14 -20.40
C ALA A 47 9.47 -4.07 -20.22
N ALA A 48 9.00 -3.91 -18.98
CA ALA A 48 7.59 -3.73 -18.64
C ALA A 48 7.12 -2.26 -18.69
N ALA A 49 8.00 -1.30 -18.98
CA ALA A 49 7.62 0.10 -19.12
C ALA A 49 6.77 0.32 -20.38
N THR A 50 5.86 1.30 -20.34
CA THR A 50 5.03 1.69 -21.49
C THR A 50 5.74 2.63 -22.46
N ASP A 51 6.91 3.17 -22.08
CA ASP A 51 7.69 4.08 -22.93
C ASP A 51 8.17 3.34 -24.21
N PRO A 52 7.86 3.84 -25.41
CA PRO A 52 8.29 3.21 -26.68
C PRO A 52 9.81 3.22 -26.85
N SER A 53 10.52 4.11 -26.16
CA SER A 53 11.98 4.25 -26.20
C SER A 53 12.70 3.23 -25.29
N ARG A 54 11.96 2.42 -24.52
CA ARG A 54 12.54 1.49 -23.53
C ARG A 54 13.60 0.56 -24.11
N TRP A 55 13.37 0.06 -25.32
CA TRP A 55 14.29 -0.86 -25.99
C TRP A 55 15.58 -0.18 -26.44
N GLN A 56 15.48 1.05 -26.98
CA GLN A 56 16.66 1.85 -27.33
C GLN A 56 17.48 2.17 -26.08
N ILE A 57 16.83 2.63 -25.00
CA ILE A 57 17.51 2.98 -23.74
C ILE A 57 18.23 1.78 -23.12
N LEU A 58 17.60 0.59 -23.16
CA LEU A 58 18.22 -0.64 -22.69
C LEU A 58 19.42 -1.05 -23.54
N TYR A 59 19.29 -0.95 -24.86
CA TYR A 59 20.37 -1.29 -25.78
C TYR A 59 21.56 -0.32 -25.65
N ASP A 60 21.31 0.99 -25.59
CA ASP A 60 22.32 2.02 -25.36
C ASP A 60 23.07 1.75 -24.06
N THR A 61 22.35 1.50 -22.96
CA THR A 61 22.98 1.26 -21.66
C THR A 61 23.83 0.00 -21.70
N LEU A 62 23.33 -1.08 -22.30
CA LEU A 62 24.05 -2.33 -22.43
C LEU A 62 25.30 -2.20 -23.29
N TRP A 63 25.20 -1.48 -24.41
CA TRP A 63 26.33 -1.19 -25.29
C TRP A 63 27.44 -0.47 -24.54
N ARG A 64 27.10 0.58 -23.79
CA ARG A 64 28.05 1.37 -23.00
C ARG A 64 28.65 0.58 -21.84
N LEU A 65 27.88 -0.30 -21.19
CA LEU A 65 28.39 -1.22 -20.16
C LEU A 65 29.44 -2.21 -20.70
N VAL A 66 29.36 -2.57 -21.98
CA VAL A 66 30.25 -3.54 -22.61
C VAL A 66 31.48 -2.88 -23.24
N HIS A 67 31.34 -1.68 -23.81
CA HIS A 67 32.39 -1.03 -24.60
C HIS A 67 33.01 0.22 -23.97
N GLU A 68 32.35 0.86 -22.99
CA GLU A 68 32.82 2.12 -22.39
C GLU A 68 33.20 1.94 -20.92
N ASP A 69 32.22 1.70 -20.05
CA ASP A 69 32.41 1.67 -18.59
C ASP A 69 31.56 0.58 -17.94
N ARG A 70 32.22 -0.39 -17.30
CA ARG A 70 31.55 -1.50 -16.60
C ARG A 70 30.87 -1.07 -15.30
N GLU A 71 31.29 0.06 -14.75
CA GLU A 71 30.78 0.66 -13.52
C GLU A 71 29.79 1.80 -13.80
N LEU A 72 29.37 1.98 -15.07
CA LEU A 72 28.47 3.05 -15.53
C LEU A 72 27.26 3.24 -14.61
N LEU A 73 26.64 2.13 -14.15
CA LEU A 73 25.46 2.16 -13.29
C LEU A 73 25.69 2.79 -11.90
N LYS A 74 26.94 2.95 -11.46
CA LYS A 74 27.28 3.67 -10.22
C LYS A 74 27.22 5.19 -10.39
N ASN A 75 27.32 5.68 -11.62
CA ASN A 75 27.24 7.10 -11.91
C ASN A 75 25.79 7.56 -12.14
N ALA A 76 25.09 7.87 -11.05
CA ALA A 76 23.70 8.34 -11.10
C ALA A 76 23.49 9.66 -11.86
N ARG A 77 24.56 10.41 -12.17
CA ARG A 77 24.50 11.67 -12.94
C ARG A 77 24.62 11.45 -14.44
N ASP A 78 25.04 10.26 -14.89
CA ASP A 78 25.15 9.94 -16.31
C ASP A 78 23.78 10.07 -17.00
N PRO A 79 23.67 10.78 -18.14
CA PRO A 79 22.40 10.98 -18.83
C PRO A 79 21.70 9.68 -19.24
N GLY A 80 22.44 8.65 -19.65
CA GLY A 80 21.90 7.35 -20.03
C GLY A 80 21.36 6.59 -18.82
N VAL A 81 22.10 6.59 -17.71
CA VAL A 81 21.68 5.99 -16.44
C VAL A 81 20.43 6.70 -15.89
N ARG A 82 20.36 8.03 -15.99
CA ARG A 82 19.17 8.80 -15.62
C ARG A 82 17.95 8.45 -16.46
N ARG A 83 18.09 8.29 -17.78
CA ARG A 83 17.01 7.86 -18.66
C ARG A 83 16.54 6.44 -18.33
N LEU A 84 17.46 5.52 -18.06
CA LEU A 84 17.12 4.16 -17.62
C LEU A 84 16.36 4.19 -16.29
N HIS A 85 16.80 4.98 -15.31
CA HIS A 85 16.07 5.14 -14.05
C HIS A 85 14.71 5.84 -14.23
N ALA A 86 14.57 6.73 -15.21
CA ALA A 86 13.30 7.37 -15.54
C ALA A 86 12.26 6.37 -16.08
N LEU A 87 12.67 5.33 -16.82
CA LEU A 87 11.78 4.23 -17.22
C LEU A 87 11.28 3.39 -16.03
N LEU A 88 12.03 3.39 -14.94
CA LEU A 88 11.76 2.61 -13.73
C LEU A 88 11.07 3.43 -12.64
N THR A 89 11.12 4.74 -12.80
CA THR A 89 10.33 5.70 -12.03
C THR A 89 8.98 5.73 -12.72
N PRO A 90 7.86 5.58 -12.00
CA PRO A 90 6.55 5.75 -12.61
C PRO A 90 6.53 7.10 -13.34
N THR A 91 6.39 7.08 -14.66
CA THR A 91 6.13 8.28 -15.43
C THR A 91 4.84 8.88 -14.89
N ALA A 92 4.92 10.13 -14.44
CA ALA A 92 3.74 10.91 -14.12
C ALA A 92 2.92 11.09 -15.40
N ALA A 93 1.99 10.16 -15.64
CA ALA A 93 0.72 10.29 -16.36
C ALA A 93 0.16 8.90 -16.73
N GLU A 94 -0.02 8.01 -15.75
CA GLU A 94 -1.37 7.43 -15.63
C GLU A 94 -2.23 8.55 -15.05
N PRO A 95 -3.51 8.72 -15.46
CA PRO A 95 -4.33 9.73 -14.82
C PRO A 95 -4.24 9.48 -13.33
N GLU A 96 -3.89 10.52 -12.56
CA GLU A 96 -4.25 10.53 -11.16
C GLU A 96 -5.74 10.22 -11.14
N THR A 97 -6.12 8.97 -10.87
CA THR A 97 -7.42 8.72 -10.29
C THR A 97 -7.40 9.64 -9.08
N ALA A 98 -8.33 10.60 -9.02
CA ALA A 98 -8.39 11.69 -8.03
C ALA A 98 -8.58 11.16 -6.59
N GLY A 99 -7.74 10.21 -6.18
CA GLY A 99 -8.02 9.15 -5.23
C GLY A 99 -9.46 8.66 -5.30
N ALA A 100 -9.97 8.40 -4.11
CA ALA A 100 -11.37 8.16 -3.85
C ALA A 100 -12.24 9.41 -3.91
N ALA A 101 -11.69 10.63 -4.03
CA ALA A 101 -12.45 11.87 -3.89
C ALA A 101 -13.57 11.99 -4.93
N ALA A 102 -13.31 11.54 -6.17
CA ALA A 102 -14.32 11.50 -7.24
C ALA A 102 -15.50 10.54 -6.98
N PHE A 103 -15.36 9.64 -5.99
CA PHE A 103 -16.39 8.67 -5.62
C PHE A 103 -17.17 9.09 -4.36
N ILE A 104 -16.80 10.21 -3.72
CA ILE A 104 -17.49 10.69 -2.51
C ILE A 104 -18.75 11.47 -2.93
N PRO A 105 -19.97 10.96 -2.64
CA PRO A 105 -21.19 11.72 -2.86
C PRO A 105 -21.24 12.97 -1.96
N SER A 106 -21.70 14.09 -2.51
CA SER A 106 -21.91 15.33 -1.74
C SER A 106 -23.10 15.20 -0.80
N GLY A 107 -22.97 15.68 0.44
CA GLY A 107 -24.07 15.70 1.42
C GLY A 107 -24.54 14.32 1.91
N ALA A 108 -23.74 13.27 1.71
CA ALA A 108 -24.07 11.89 2.06
C ALA A 108 -23.91 11.59 3.56
N GLY A 109 -24.78 10.73 4.09
CA GLY A 109 -24.60 10.07 5.38
C GLY A 109 -23.73 8.82 5.27
N LEU A 110 -23.50 8.14 6.40
CA LEU A 110 -22.63 6.95 6.45
C LEU A 110 -23.14 5.80 5.56
N ALA A 111 -24.46 5.64 5.43
CA ALA A 111 -25.06 4.60 4.61
C ALA A 111 -24.80 4.85 3.11
N GLU A 112 -24.98 6.09 2.65
CA GLU A 112 -24.70 6.50 1.28
C GLU A 112 -23.20 6.44 0.96
N LEU A 113 -22.34 6.85 1.90
CA LEU A 113 -20.89 6.69 1.76
C LEU A 113 -20.50 5.21 1.62
N LYS A 114 -21.07 4.32 2.43
CA LYS A 114 -20.83 2.88 2.33
C LYS A 114 -21.24 2.34 0.97
N ALA A 115 -22.43 2.72 0.48
CA ALA A 115 -22.94 2.29 -0.82
C ALA A 115 -22.06 2.80 -1.98
N ALA A 116 -21.56 4.03 -1.90
CA ALA A 116 -20.66 4.61 -2.89
C ALA A 116 -19.26 3.97 -2.85
N ALA A 117 -18.74 3.69 -1.66
CA ALA A 117 -17.44 3.05 -1.46
C ALA A 117 -17.35 1.67 -2.13
N ALA A 118 -18.44 0.92 -2.16
CA ALA A 118 -18.55 -0.37 -2.87
C ALA A 118 -18.27 -0.29 -4.38
N ARG A 119 -18.29 0.91 -4.96
CA ARG A 119 -18.01 1.18 -6.38
C ARG A 119 -16.69 1.92 -6.61
N CYS A 120 -15.93 2.16 -5.54
CA CYS A 120 -14.70 2.94 -5.59
C CYS A 120 -13.63 2.27 -6.45
N LYS A 121 -13.11 3.01 -7.42
CA LYS A 121 -11.95 2.62 -8.25
C LYS A 121 -10.78 3.59 -8.10
N GLY A 122 -10.68 4.25 -6.95
CA GLY A 122 -9.68 5.29 -6.68
C GLY A 122 -8.22 4.81 -6.58
N CYS A 123 -7.97 3.49 -6.49
CA CYS A 123 -6.65 2.85 -6.57
C CYS A 123 -6.80 1.37 -6.97
N ASP A 124 -5.75 0.71 -7.42
CA ASP A 124 -5.84 -0.66 -7.98
C ASP A 124 -6.24 -1.77 -7.02
N LEU A 125 -6.32 -1.51 -5.70
CA LEU A 125 -6.68 -2.54 -4.72
C LEU A 125 -8.08 -3.13 -4.96
N TYR A 126 -9.01 -2.38 -5.56
CA TYR A 126 -10.35 -2.90 -5.89
C TYR A 126 -10.31 -4.07 -6.89
N ARG A 127 -9.24 -4.18 -7.71
CA ARG A 127 -9.13 -5.20 -8.75
C ARG A 127 -8.90 -6.61 -8.19
N HIS A 128 -8.35 -6.70 -6.98
CA HIS A 128 -7.90 -7.96 -6.38
C HIS A 128 -8.68 -8.32 -5.11
N ALA A 129 -9.15 -7.32 -4.36
CA ALA A 129 -10.02 -7.51 -3.21
C ALA A 129 -11.36 -8.14 -3.64
N THR A 130 -11.99 -8.90 -2.74
CA THR A 130 -13.33 -9.47 -3.01
C THR A 130 -14.39 -8.38 -2.99
N GLN A 131 -14.29 -7.48 -2.01
CA GLN A 131 -15.22 -6.37 -1.85
C GLN A 131 -14.59 -5.25 -1.01
N THR A 132 -15.25 -4.09 -1.01
CA THR A 132 -14.92 -3.02 -0.08
C THR A 132 -15.36 -3.39 1.33
N VAL A 133 -14.48 -3.19 2.31
CA VAL A 133 -14.81 -3.27 3.73
C VAL A 133 -14.82 -1.86 4.30
N PHE A 134 -16.03 -1.31 4.42
CA PHE A 134 -16.27 0.00 5.00
C PHE A 134 -16.28 -0.04 6.54
N GLY A 135 -16.36 1.11 7.19
CA GLY A 135 -16.52 1.18 8.64
C GLY A 135 -17.86 0.60 9.12
N ARG A 136 -17.88 0.16 10.38
CA ARG A 136 -19.05 -0.41 11.04
C ARG A 136 -19.13 0.08 12.49
N GLY A 137 -20.33 0.42 12.93
CA GLY A 137 -20.62 0.82 14.31
C GLY A 137 -21.74 1.83 14.38
N SER A 138 -21.89 2.48 15.55
CA SER A 138 -22.88 3.53 15.75
C SER A 138 -22.56 4.78 14.93
N ALA A 139 -23.58 5.40 14.33
CA ALA A 139 -23.44 6.70 13.66
C ALA A 139 -23.19 7.86 14.64
N ASP A 140 -23.53 7.65 15.93
CA ASP A 140 -23.33 8.61 17.02
C ASP A 140 -22.07 8.30 17.86
N ALA A 141 -21.20 7.41 17.36
CA ALA A 141 -20.02 6.98 18.11
C ALA A 141 -19.07 8.15 18.41
N ARG A 142 -18.85 8.42 19.71
CA ARG A 142 -17.87 9.42 20.17
C ARG A 142 -16.44 8.87 20.18
N ILE A 143 -16.28 7.55 20.12
CA ILE A 143 -15.01 6.85 20.03
C ILE A 143 -14.94 6.13 18.68
N VAL A 144 -13.95 6.51 17.87
CA VAL A 144 -13.69 5.91 16.56
C VAL A 144 -12.34 5.19 16.61
N LEU A 145 -12.28 3.96 16.09
CA LEU A 145 -11.04 3.19 15.98
C LEU A 145 -10.69 2.93 14.51
N VAL A 146 -9.43 3.16 14.16
CA VAL A 146 -8.92 3.07 12.78
C VAL A 146 -7.79 2.05 12.73
N GLY A 147 -7.98 0.97 11.98
CA GLY A 147 -6.94 0.00 11.62
C GLY A 147 -6.23 0.34 10.30
N GLU A 148 -5.37 -0.58 9.83
CA GLU A 148 -4.59 -0.40 8.60
C GLU A 148 -5.45 -0.62 7.35
N GLN A 149 -5.90 -1.86 7.15
CA GLN A 149 -6.69 -2.32 6.01
C GLN A 149 -7.46 -3.59 6.41
N PRO A 150 -8.41 -4.07 5.59
CA PRO A 150 -9.09 -5.34 5.84
C PRO A 150 -8.11 -6.50 5.70
N GLY A 151 -8.31 -7.57 6.46
CA GLY A 151 -7.61 -8.85 6.28
C GLY A 151 -8.40 -9.81 5.41
N ASP A 152 -7.94 -11.06 5.37
CA ASP A 152 -8.53 -12.16 4.58
C ASP A 152 -10.00 -12.41 4.95
N GLN A 153 -10.29 -12.57 6.24
CA GLN A 153 -11.64 -12.80 6.73
C GLN A 153 -12.55 -11.58 6.54
N GLU A 154 -12.04 -10.38 6.82
CA GLU A 154 -12.77 -9.14 6.64
C GLU A 154 -13.18 -8.92 5.18
N ASP A 155 -12.28 -9.18 4.24
CA ASP A 155 -12.53 -9.05 2.80
C ASP A 155 -13.61 -10.03 2.30
N LEU A 156 -13.67 -11.24 2.85
CA LEU A 156 -14.71 -12.22 2.49
C LEU A 156 -16.06 -11.88 3.14
N GLN A 157 -16.04 -11.40 4.38
CA GLN A 157 -17.26 -11.17 5.18
C GLN A 157 -17.83 -9.75 5.04
N GLY A 158 -17.08 -8.80 4.49
CA GLY A 158 -17.54 -7.41 4.29
C GLY A 158 -17.65 -6.59 5.58
N ALA A 159 -16.96 -6.98 6.65
CA ALA A 159 -17.00 -6.30 7.95
C ALA A 159 -15.59 -6.19 8.57
N PRO A 160 -15.27 -5.06 9.22
CA PRO A 160 -13.94 -4.83 9.79
C PRO A 160 -13.77 -5.57 11.14
N PHE A 161 -12.57 -6.10 11.39
CA PHE A 161 -12.19 -6.80 12.62
C PHE A 161 -13.09 -8.00 12.95
N VAL A 162 -13.21 -8.94 12.02
CA VAL A 162 -14.00 -10.18 12.19
C VAL A 162 -13.15 -11.46 12.10
N GLY A 163 -11.86 -11.35 11.76
CA GLY A 163 -10.91 -12.45 11.81
C GLY A 163 -10.24 -12.63 13.18
N PRO A 164 -9.15 -13.42 13.26
CA PRO A 164 -8.43 -13.68 14.52
C PRO A 164 -7.95 -12.41 15.24
N ALA A 165 -7.54 -11.38 14.50
CA ALA A 165 -7.16 -10.11 15.09
C ALA A 165 -8.40 -9.37 15.68
N GLY A 166 -9.58 -9.58 15.10
CA GLY A 166 -10.86 -9.12 15.62
C GLY A 166 -11.22 -9.80 16.94
N GLU A 167 -10.97 -11.09 17.10
CA GLU A 167 -11.20 -11.80 18.37
C GLU A 167 -10.35 -11.23 19.51
N VAL A 168 -9.06 -10.97 19.25
CA VAL A 168 -8.16 -10.32 20.22
C VAL A 168 -8.65 -8.91 20.54
N PHE A 169 -9.12 -8.18 19.53
CA PHE A 169 -9.65 -6.83 19.67
C PHE A 169 -10.91 -6.79 20.53
N ASP A 170 -11.90 -7.63 20.25
CA ASP A 170 -13.17 -7.68 20.97
C ASP A 170 -12.94 -8.10 22.44
N ARG A 171 -12.01 -9.03 22.69
CA ARG A 171 -11.59 -9.39 24.05
C ARG A 171 -10.99 -8.19 24.79
N ALA A 172 -10.07 -7.46 24.15
CA ALA A 172 -9.44 -6.29 24.76
C ALA A 172 -10.43 -5.14 25.02
N LEU A 173 -11.41 -4.95 24.13
CA LEU A 173 -12.49 -3.99 24.33
C LEU A 173 -13.36 -4.35 25.54
N ALA A 174 -13.77 -5.61 25.65
CA ALA A 174 -14.57 -6.10 26.77
C ALA A 174 -13.84 -5.90 28.10
N GLU A 175 -12.56 -6.29 28.18
CA GLU A 175 -11.72 -6.11 29.37
C GLU A 175 -11.42 -4.63 29.70
N ALA A 176 -11.46 -3.74 28.71
CA ALA A 176 -11.32 -2.30 28.90
C ALA A 176 -12.65 -1.62 29.30
N GLY A 177 -13.78 -2.33 29.24
CA GLY A 177 -15.11 -1.75 29.49
C GLY A 177 -15.66 -0.92 28.32
N LEU A 178 -15.18 -1.15 27.10
CA LEU A 178 -15.63 -0.47 25.88
C LEU A 178 -16.68 -1.32 25.15
N ALA A 179 -17.93 -0.88 25.15
CA ALA A 179 -19.03 -1.56 24.48
C ALA A 179 -18.94 -1.43 22.94
N ARG A 180 -18.73 -2.55 22.23
CA ARG A 180 -18.46 -2.61 20.77
C ARG A 180 -19.50 -1.88 19.94
N GLU A 181 -20.76 -1.95 20.34
CA GLU A 181 -21.93 -1.35 19.70
C GLU A 181 -21.98 0.18 19.80
N LYS A 182 -21.29 0.77 20.78
CA LYS A 182 -21.17 2.23 20.95
C LYS A 182 -19.98 2.82 20.19
N LEU A 183 -19.11 1.97 19.64
CA LEU A 183 -17.92 2.35 18.90
C LEU A 183 -18.21 2.42 17.40
N TYR A 184 -17.37 3.14 16.67
CA TYR A 184 -17.25 3.01 15.22
C TYR A 184 -15.85 2.54 14.86
N VAL A 185 -15.77 1.48 14.04
CA VAL A 185 -14.49 0.85 13.70
C VAL A 185 -14.34 0.79 12.20
N THR A 186 -13.19 1.24 11.72
CA THR A 186 -12.89 1.35 10.30
C THR A 186 -11.39 1.13 10.04
N ASN A 187 -10.96 1.25 8.78
CA ASN A 187 -9.56 1.11 8.36
C ASN A 187 -9.11 2.30 7.52
N ALA A 188 -7.81 2.59 7.49
CA ALA A 188 -7.24 3.64 6.64
C ALA A 188 -7.40 3.34 5.14
N VAL A 189 -7.38 2.07 4.75
CA VAL A 189 -7.66 1.58 3.40
C VAL A 189 -8.88 0.64 3.43
N LYS A 190 -9.74 0.68 2.41
CA LYS A 190 -11.02 -0.05 2.37
C LYS A 190 -11.01 -1.37 1.57
N HIS A 191 -9.90 -1.70 0.91
CA HIS A 191 -9.74 -2.93 0.14
C HIS A 191 -8.54 -3.71 0.65
N PHE A 192 -8.65 -5.04 0.69
CA PHE A 192 -7.59 -5.91 1.16
C PHE A 192 -6.47 -6.01 0.11
N LYS A 193 -5.26 -5.62 0.50
CA LYS A 193 -4.06 -5.84 -0.29
C LYS A 193 -3.37 -7.14 0.12
N PHE A 194 -3.19 -8.04 -0.84
CA PHE A 194 -2.53 -9.32 -0.61
C PHE A 194 -1.72 -9.79 -1.83
N GLU A 195 -0.83 -10.74 -1.57
CA GLU A 195 -0.16 -11.55 -2.58
C GLU A 195 -0.73 -12.98 -2.52
N GLN A 196 -1.11 -13.55 -3.66
CA GLN A 196 -1.59 -14.92 -3.72
C GLN A 196 -0.41 -15.90 -3.67
N ARG A 197 -0.38 -16.81 -2.68
CA ARG A 197 0.58 -17.92 -2.63
C ARG A 197 -0.15 -19.25 -2.44
N GLY A 198 -0.24 -20.02 -3.53
CA GLY A 198 -1.08 -21.21 -3.57
C GLY A 198 -2.54 -20.86 -3.27
N LYS A 199 -3.14 -21.48 -2.26
CA LYS A 199 -4.51 -21.16 -1.81
C LYS A 199 -4.59 -20.03 -0.78
N ARG A 200 -3.45 -19.51 -0.28
CA ARG A 200 -3.41 -18.51 0.80
C ARG A 200 -3.27 -17.10 0.25
N ARG A 201 -4.02 -16.16 0.85
CA ARG A 201 -3.90 -14.72 0.59
C ARG A 201 -3.02 -14.09 1.66
N ILE A 202 -1.80 -13.71 1.27
CA ILE A 202 -0.80 -13.17 2.20
C ILE A 202 -0.93 -11.66 2.24
N HIS A 203 -1.33 -11.13 3.39
CA HIS A 203 -1.45 -9.70 3.62
C HIS A 203 -0.17 -8.93 3.25
N GLN A 204 -0.32 -7.83 2.51
CA GLN A 204 0.75 -6.89 2.16
C GLN A 204 0.41 -5.51 2.68
N THR A 205 1.37 -4.81 3.29
CA THR A 205 1.13 -3.44 3.79
C THR A 205 0.78 -2.49 2.63
N PRO A 206 -0.23 -1.61 2.78
CA PRO A 206 -0.54 -0.58 1.80
C PRO A 206 0.64 0.35 1.52
N ARG A 207 0.78 0.76 0.26
CA ARG A 207 1.71 1.81 -0.17
C ARG A 207 1.19 3.16 0.29
N ALA A 208 2.09 4.14 0.41
CA ALA A 208 1.70 5.53 0.67
C ALA A 208 0.71 6.08 -0.37
N SER A 209 0.87 5.71 -1.64
CA SER A 209 -0.08 6.08 -2.70
C SER A 209 -1.48 5.49 -2.48
N GLU A 210 -1.58 4.25 -2.00
CA GLU A 210 -2.86 3.60 -1.70
C GLU A 210 -3.54 4.22 -0.47
N LEU A 211 -2.77 4.56 0.56
CA LEU A 211 -3.26 5.32 1.72
C LEU A 211 -3.79 6.69 1.31
N ASN A 212 -3.03 7.43 0.49
CA ASN A 212 -3.44 8.74 0.01
C ASN A 212 -4.66 8.68 -0.90
N ALA A 213 -4.72 7.69 -1.79
CA ALA A 213 -5.89 7.47 -2.64
C ALA A 213 -7.14 7.13 -1.82
N CYS A 214 -7.02 6.36 -0.74
CA CYS A 214 -8.17 5.96 0.09
C CYS A 214 -8.56 6.99 1.17
N ARG A 215 -7.67 7.93 1.50
CA ARG A 215 -7.85 8.97 2.52
C ARG A 215 -9.19 9.71 2.46
N PRO A 216 -9.74 10.08 1.28
CA PRO A 216 -11.04 10.75 1.22
C PRO A 216 -12.18 9.98 1.91
N TRP A 217 -12.18 8.64 1.88
CA TRP A 217 -13.18 7.84 2.59
C TRP A 217 -13.06 7.97 4.12
N LEU A 218 -11.82 7.87 4.63
CA LEU A 218 -11.56 8.02 6.07
C LEU A 218 -11.94 9.43 6.55
N GLU A 219 -11.60 10.45 5.77
CA GLU A 219 -11.96 11.84 6.11
C GLU A 219 -13.46 12.07 6.08
N ALA A 220 -14.18 11.48 5.12
CA ALA A 220 -15.64 11.55 5.06
C ALA A 220 -16.29 10.88 6.29
N GLU A 221 -15.83 9.68 6.69
CA GLU A 221 -16.30 9.03 7.92
C GLU A 221 -16.05 9.90 9.16
N LEU A 222 -14.82 10.40 9.34
CA LEU A 222 -14.45 11.21 10.51
C LEU A 222 -15.16 12.56 10.55
N THR A 223 -15.45 13.16 9.39
CA THR A 223 -16.19 14.43 9.29
C THR A 223 -17.65 14.28 9.71
N LEU A 224 -18.27 13.13 9.39
CA LEU A 224 -19.63 12.83 9.82
C LEU A 224 -19.68 12.47 11.31
N LEU A 225 -18.76 11.61 11.76
CA LEU A 225 -18.75 11.08 13.13
C LEU A 225 -18.32 12.11 14.18
N LYS A 226 -17.40 13.02 13.83
CA LYS A 226 -16.82 14.05 14.73
C LYS A 226 -16.43 13.46 16.10
N PRO A 227 -15.51 12.46 16.14
CA PRO A 227 -15.16 11.78 17.37
C PRO A 227 -14.58 12.70 18.43
N GLU A 228 -14.88 12.42 19.70
CA GLU A 228 -14.15 12.98 20.84
C GLU A 228 -12.82 12.26 21.04
N VAL A 229 -12.83 10.94 20.82
CA VAL A 229 -11.65 10.08 20.94
C VAL A 229 -11.41 9.31 19.64
N LEU A 230 -10.22 9.45 19.08
CA LEU A 230 -9.77 8.71 17.90
C LEU A 230 -8.63 7.76 18.28
N VAL A 231 -8.80 6.46 18.02
CA VAL A 231 -7.83 5.42 18.36
C VAL A 231 -7.20 4.86 17.09
N CYS A 232 -5.89 4.98 16.95
CA CYS A 232 -5.13 4.40 15.85
C CYS A 232 -4.59 3.03 16.25
N LEU A 233 -5.05 1.97 15.57
CA LEU A 233 -4.61 0.61 15.79
C LEU A 233 -3.42 0.31 14.85
N GLY A 234 -2.21 0.39 15.38
CA GLY A 234 -0.97 0.11 14.65
C GLY A 234 -0.32 1.33 13.98
N ALA A 235 0.90 1.11 13.49
CA ALA A 235 1.75 2.17 12.95
C ALA A 235 1.20 2.82 11.68
N THR A 236 0.59 2.05 10.77
CA THR A 236 0.07 2.57 9.50
C THR A 236 -1.12 3.48 9.72
N ALA A 237 -2.08 3.07 10.54
CA ALA A 237 -3.19 3.93 10.96
C ALA A 237 -2.70 5.20 11.66
N ALA A 238 -1.75 5.04 12.59
CA ALA A 238 -1.19 6.17 13.31
C ALA A 238 -0.46 7.16 12.40
N ARG A 239 0.29 6.70 11.38
CA ARG A 239 0.89 7.58 10.37
C ARG A 239 -0.14 8.25 9.47
N ALA A 240 -1.22 7.56 9.14
CA ALA A 240 -2.30 8.15 8.37
C ALA A 240 -2.95 9.35 9.10
N ILE A 241 -2.97 9.33 10.44
CA ILE A 241 -3.56 10.36 11.29
C ILE A 241 -2.51 11.39 11.78
N PHE A 242 -1.44 10.96 12.43
CA PHE A 242 -0.41 11.84 13.00
C PHE A 242 0.68 12.28 12.01
N GLY A 243 0.78 11.62 10.85
CA GLY A 243 1.82 11.87 9.84
C GLY A 243 3.05 10.96 9.95
N ASP A 244 3.92 11.04 8.94
CA ASP A 244 5.00 10.07 8.69
C ASP A 244 6.08 10.00 9.78
N LYS A 245 6.19 11.04 10.61
CA LYS A 245 7.16 11.09 11.72
C LYS A 245 6.75 10.24 12.92
N PHE A 246 5.50 9.78 12.99
CA PHE A 246 4.98 8.99 14.11
C PHE A 246 5.71 7.65 14.28
N ARG A 247 6.08 7.30 15.52
CA ARG A 247 6.75 6.04 15.87
C ARG A 247 5.99 5.31 16.97
N ILE A 248 5.35 4.19 16.61
CA ILE A 248 4.52 3.42 17.56
C ILE A 248 5.27 2.98 18.82
N THR A 249 6.55 2.61 18.68
CA THR A 249 7.38 2.17 19.80
C THR A 249 7.70 3.28 20.80
N LYS A 250 7.60 4.55 20.39
CA LYS A 250 7.92 5.73 21.23
C LYS A 250 6.68 6.48 21.69
N ASP A 251 5.69 6.60 20.80
CA ASP A 251 4.61 7.57 20.93
C ASP A 251 3.28 6.93 21.33
N ARG A 252 3.19 5.59 21.41
CA ARG A 252 1.95 4.89 21.83
C ARG A 252 1.48 5.33 23.22
N GLY A 253 0.17 5.20 23.44
CA GLY A 253 -0.41 5.37 24.77
C GLY A 253 -0.47 6.80 25.29
N ARG A 254 -0.15 7.79 24.43
CA ARG A 254 -0.21 9.23 24.72
C ARG A 254 -1.34 9.86 23.92
N PHE A 255 -2.15 10.69 24.59
CA PHE A 255 -3.14 11.50 23.91
C PHE A 255 -2.49 12.73 23.28
N ALA A 256 -2.90 13.04 22.05
CA ALA A 256 -2.57 14.29 21.37
C ALA A 256 -3.77 14.74 20.52
N PRO A 257 -4.02 16.05 20.38
CA PRO A 257 -5.06 16.54 19.49
C PRO A 257 -4.66 16.36 18.01
N THR A 258 -5.66 16.15 17.15
CA THR A 258 -5.51 16.17 15.70
C THR A 258 -6.63 16.99 15.08
N ARG A 259 -6.59 17.21 13.77
CA ARG A 259 -7.69 17.91 13.07
C ARG A 259 -9.03 17.18 13.12
N TRP A 260 -9.06 15.90 13.49
CA TRP A 260 -10.28 15.08 13.52
C TRP A 260 -10.86 14.85 14.91
N ALA A 261 -10.03 14.94 15.96
CA ALA A 261 -10.47 14.71 17.34
C ALA A 261 -9.58 15.45 18.35
N PRO A 262 -10.16 15.97 19.46
CA PRO A 262 -9.40 16.60 20.52
C PRO A 262 -8.49 15.61 21.27
N LYS A 263 -8.89 14.33 21.35
CA LYS A 263 -8.09 13.25 21.95
C LYS A 263 -7.83 12.16 20.92
N THR A 264 -6.61 12.10 20.41
CA THR A 264 -6.16 11.00 19.54
C THR A 264 -5.07 10.21 20.24
N ILE A 265 -5.16 8.88 20.21
CA ILE A 265 -4.18 7.97 20.81
C ILE A 265 -3.85 6.86 19.82
N ALA A 266 -2.63 6.35 19.86
CA ALA A 266 -2.22 5.18 19.09
C ALA A 266 -1.83 4.03 20.01
N THR A 267 -2.12 2.81 19.59
CA THR A 267 -1.74 1.58 20.28
C THR A 267 -1.33 0.51 19.28
N TYR A 268 -0.85 -0.65 19.76
CA TYR A 268 -0.50 -1.75 18.88
C TYR A 268 -1.73 -2.31 18.17
N HIS A 269 -1.55 -2.76 16.92
CA HIS A 269 -2.61 -3.44 16.22
C HIS A 269 -2.83 -4.83 16.84
N PRO A 270 -4.08 -5.31 17.01
CA PRO A 270 -4.37 -6.63 17.57
C PRO A 270 -3.65 -7.79 16.85
N SER A 271 -3.41 -7.66 15.54
CA SER A 271 -2.62 -8.65 14.79
C SER A 271 -1.14 -8.74 15.20
N ALA A 272 -0.58 -7.71 15.83
CA ALA A 272 0.78 -7.76 16.39
C ALA A 272 0.85 -8.75 17.55
N VAL A 273 -0.19 -8.81 18.39
CA VAL A 273 -0.33 -9.80 19.46
C VAL A 273 -0.27 -11.22 18.88
N LEU A 274 -0.95 -11.48 17.77
CA LEU A 274 -0.94 -12.80 17.13
C LEU A 274 0.40 -13.19 16.50
N ARG A 275 1.24 -12.19 16.18
CA ARG A 275 2.56 -12.37 15.55
C ARG A 275 3.70 -12.42 16.57
N GLY A 276 3.41 -12.36 17.87
CA GLY A 276 4.44 -12.52 18.90
C GLY A 276 5.15 -13.87 18.79
N GLU A 277 6.47 -13.85 18.96
CA GLU A 277 7.36 -15.01 18.80
C GLU A 277 7.10 -16.10 19.84
N ASP A 278 6.77 -15.69 21.08
CA ASP A 278 6.46 -16.55 22.21
C ASP A 278 5.30 -16.00 23.05
N ASP A 279 4.82 -16.79 24.01
CA ASP A 279 3.66 -16.41 24.83
C ASP A 279 3.93 -15.22 25.76
N ALA A 280 5.19 -15.00 26.16
CA ALA A 280 5.57 -13.84 26.97
C ALA A 280 5.41 -12.54 26.16
N GLN A 281 5.92 -12.52 24.93
CA GLN A 281 5.78 -11.37 24.02
C GLN A 281 4.32 -11.14 23.62
N LYS A 282 3.53 -12.20 23.41
CA LYS A 282 2.09 -12.06 23.16
C LYS A 282 1.37 -11.42 24.35
N ALA A 283 1.67 -11.88 25.57
CA ALA A 283 1.09 -11.32 26.79
C ALA A 283 1.50 -9.86 27.00
N GLU A 284 2.76 -9.51 26.73
CA GLU A 284 3.26 -8.13 26.79
C GLU A 284 2.53 -7.22 25.80
N LEU A 285 2.47 -7.62 24.51
CA LEU A 285 1.78 -6.84 23.48
C LEU A 285 0.28 -6.68 23.77
N TYR A 286 -0.35 -7.72 24.31
CA TYR A 286 -1.75 -7.68 24.72
C TYR A 286 -1.97 -6.74 25.91
N GLY A 287 -1.12 -6.82 26.94
CA GLY A 287 -1.16 -5.94 28.10
C GLY A 287 -1.01 -4.48 27.70
N MET A 288 -0.05 -4.19 26.83
CA MET A 288 0.12 -2.86 26.25
C MET A 288 -1.14 -2.38 25.52
N LEU A 289 -1.73 -3.19 24.63
CA LEU A 289 -2.99 -2.87 23.93
C LEU A 289 -4.10 -2.53 24.93
N LEU A 290 -4.30 -3.39 25.93
CA LEU A 290 -5.33 -3.26 26.95
C LEU A 290 -5.16 -1.99 27.80
N ASP A 291 -3.93 -1.68 28.21
CA ASP A 291 -3.63 -0.48 29.01
C ASP A 291 -4.00 0.81 28.28
N ASP A 292 -3.75 0.87 26.97
CA ASP A 292 -4.12 2.03 26.16
C ASP A 292 -5.63 2.12 25.94
N LEU A 293 -6.33 0.99 25.75
CA LEU A 293 -7.78 0.96 25.66
C LEU A 293 -8.46 1.35 26.99
N ARG A 294 -7.86 1.00 28.14
CA ARG A 294 -8.31 1.47 29.45
C ARG A 294 -8.16 2.98 29.62
N LYS A 295 -7.13 3.60 29.04
CA LYS A 295 -7.02 5.07 29.01
C LYS A 295 -8.14 5.68 28.16
N VAL A 296 -8.48 5.05 27.03
CA VAL A 296 -9.60 5.48 26.17
C VAL A 296 -10.93 5.40 26.91
N ALA A 297 -11.19 4.32 27.65
CA ALA A 297 -12.43 4.15 28.42
C ALA A 297 -12.63 5.19 29.53
N ARG A 298 -11.56 5.85 29.98
CA ARG A 298 -11.57 6.89 31.03
C ARG A 298 -11.54 8.31 30.46
N ALA A 299 -11.38 8.45 29.16
CA ALA A 299 -11.16 9.73 28.49
C ALA A 299 -12.47 10.49 28.20
#